data_AF-A0A183U647-F1
#
_entry.id   AF-A0A183U647-F1
#
_cell.length_a   1.000
_cell.length_b   1.000
_cell.length_c   1.000
_cell.angle_alpha   90.00
_cell.angle_beta   90.00
_cell.angle_gamma   90.00
#
_symmetry.space_group_name_H-M   'P 1'
#
loop_
_entity.id
_entity.type
_entity.pdbx_description
1 polymer ?
#
loop_
_entity_poly.entity_id
_entity_poly.type
_entity_poly.pdbx_seq_one_letter_code
_entity_poly.pdbx_strand_id
1 'polypeptide(L)'
;MSAAFFSFRCATRRSSDKVNVLAPLIFIAFLLKSGNDDTERVLKDFDEIARKHRFSSGIPRFIANRERFTDKSNYEQEHSMSQSPILDPILEQILGYVIRDFVDSWYGTISPDQLFKESLKRSTRRTIAAFSQCIRKVDFVPLLTQHIVDDFASHLRLYRKAKVTVWP
;
A
#
# COMPACT_ATOMS: atom_id res chain seq x y z
N MET A 1 -28.30 -4.47 16.08
CA MET A 1 -28.51 -5.12 17.40
C MET A 1 -29.55 -6.21 17.19
N SER A 2 -29.42 -7.49 17.53
CA SER A 2 -28.39 -8.24 18.24
C SER A 2 -28.65 -9.74 18.02
N ALA A 3 -27.57 -10.52 17.91
CA ALA A 3 -27.35 -11.89 18.41
C ALA A 3 -28.44 -12.98 18.33
N ALA A 4 -28.06 -14.09 17.69
CA ALA A 4 -28.21 -15.47 18.18
C ALA A 4 -27.38 -16.36 17.23
N PHE A 5 -26.20 -16.92 17.56
CA PHE A 5 -25.81 -17.69 18.75
C PHE A 5 -26.90 -18.68 19.18
N PHE A 6 -27.02 -19.74 18.38
CA PHE A 6 -27.76 -20.95 18.69
C PHE A 6 -26.98 -22.10 18.04
N SER A 7 -26.60 -23.17 18.68
CA SER A 7 -26.48 -23.53 20.09
C SER A 7 -25.55 -24.74 20.01
N PHE A 8 -24.38 -24.63 20.65
CA PHE A 8 -23.43 -25.74 20.76
C PHE A 8 -24.07 -26.76 21.70
N ARG A 9 -24.92 -27.64 21.17
CA ARG A 9 -25.63 -28.64 21.97
C ARG A 9 -24.65 -29.74 22.35
N CYS A 10 -24.09 -29.54 23.54
CA CYS A 10 -23.40 -30.53 24.34
C CYS A 10 -24.24 -31.82 24.41
N ALA A 11 -23.70 -32.91 23.89
CA ALA A 11 -24.22 -34.27 24.12
C ALA A 11 -23.04 -35.22 24.29
N THR A 12 -22.27 -35.03 25.36
CA THR A 12 -21.40 -36.08 25.90
C THR A 12 -22.14 -36.83 27.01
N ARG A 13 -22.72 -38.00 26.68
CA ARG A 13 -23.07 -39.01 27.68
C ARG A 13 -22.85 -40.44 27.16
N ARG A 14 -21.62 -40.91 27.38
CA ARG A 14 -21.20 -42.24 27.88
C ARG A 14 -22.03 -43.48 27.46
N SER A 15 -21.47 -44.30 26.56
CA SER A 15 -21.01 -45.68 26.81
C SER A 15 -21.01 -46.52 25.53
N SER A 16 -19.99 -47.39 25.41
CA SER A 16 -19.82 -48.50 24.45
C SER A 16 -19.39 -48.17 23.00
N ASP A 17 -18.08 -48.30 22.81
CA ASP A 17 -17.45 -49.16 21.80
C ASP A 17 -18.01 -49.11 20.39
N LYS A 18 -17.50 -48.16 19.60
CA LYS A 18 -16.83 -48.31 18.29
C LYS A 18 -16.71 -46.89 17.73
N VAL A 19 -15.57 -46.26 18.00
CA VAL A 19 -15.23 -44.90 17.58
C VAL A 19 -15.43 -44.79 16.06
N ASN A 20 -16.46 -44.06 15.64
CA ASN A 20 -16.84 -43.92 14.24
C ASN A 20 -15.95 -42.84 13.59
N VAL A 21 -14.69 -43.21 13.31
CA VAL A 21 -13.64 -42.34 12.73
C VAL A 21 -14.03 -41.80 11.34
N LEU A 22 -15.02 -42.39 10.67
CA LEU A 22 -15.53 -41.90 9.39
C LEU A 22 -16.28 -40.57 9.51
N ALA A 23 -16.96 -40.30 10.61
CA ALA A 23 -17.78 -39.08 10.76
C ALA A 23 -16.97 -37.77 10.62
N PRO A 24 -15.81 -37.59 11.30
CA PRO A 24 -14.99 -36.40 11.10
C PRO A 24 -14.36 -36.35 9.69
N LEU A 25 -14.02 -37.48 9.07
CA LEU A 25 -13.47 -37.51 7.72
C LEU A 25 -14.50 -37.12 6.66
N ILE A 26 -15.76 -37.55 6.82
CA ILE A 26 -16.87 -37.14 5.95
C ILE A 26 -17.14 -35.65 6.11
N PHE A 27 -17.08 -35.14 7.34
CA PHE A 27 -17.26 -33.70 7.60
C PHE A 27 -16.13 -32.86 6.99
N ILE A 28 -14.87 -33.31 7.11
CA ILE A 28 -13.72 -32.65 6.46
C ILE A 28 -13.87 -32.71 4.93
N ALA A 29 -14.24 -33.86 4.36
CA ALA A 29 -14.49 -33.99 2.93
C ALA A 29 -15.65 -33.11 2.44
N PHE A 30 -16.71 -32.99 3.24
CA PHE A 30 -17.83 -32.10 2.97
C PHE A 30 -17.43 -30.63 3.02
N LEU A 31 -16.63 -30.22 4.01
CA LEU A 31 -16.11 -28.86 4.10
C LEU A 31 -15.13 -28.52 2.96
N LEU A 32 -14.25 -29.45 2.59
CA LEU A 32 -13.34 -29.28 1.46
C LEU A 32 -14.12 -29.19 0.14
N LYS A 33 -15.16 -30.02 -0.04
CA LYS A 33 -16.02 -29.97 -1.21
C LYS A 33 -16.85 -28.69 -1.26
N SER A 34 -17.46 -28.29 -0.15
CA SER A 34 -18.22 -27.04 -0.04
C SER A 34 -17.32 -25.82 -0.30
N GLY A 35 -16.10 -25.80 0.24
CA GLY A 35 -15.14 -24.73 -0.01
C GLY A 35 -14.67 -24.68 -1.47
N ASN A 36 -14.48 -25.83 -2.12
CA ASN A 36 -14.15 -25.89 -3.54
C ASN A 36 -15.31 -25.38 -4.42
N ASP A 37 -16.55 -25.76 -4.10
CA ASP A 37 -17.76 -25.33 -4.82
C ASP A 37 -17.98 -23.81 -4.67
N ASP A 38 -17.71 -23.25 -3.50
CA ASP A 38 -17.77 -21.80 -3.24
C ASP A 38 -16.65 -21.04 -3.98
N THR A 39 -15.43 -21.59 -3.99
CA THR A 39 -14.29 -21.01 -4.74
C THR A 39 -14.57 -21.00 -6.24
N GLU A 40 -15.17 -22.07 -6.78
CA GLU A 40 -15.51 -22.15 -8.19
C GLU A 40 -16.62 -21.18 -8.59
N ARG A 41 -17.59 -20.89 -7.69
CA ARG A 41 -18.57 -19.82 -7.90
C ARG A 41 -17.93 -18.45 -7.94
N VAL A 42 -17.07 -18.13 -6.97
CA VAL A 42 -16.37 -16.83 -6.93
C VAL A 42 -15.52 -16.63 -8.19
N LEU A 43 -14.83 -17.68 -8.67
CA LEU A 43 -14.07 -17.60 -9.92
C LEU A 43 -14.96 -17.37 -11.14
N LYS A 44 -16.13 -18.02 -11.22
CA LYS A 44 -17.11 -17.80 -12.30
C LYS A 44 -17.69 -16.39 -12.27
N ASP A 45 -18.03 -15.89 -11.08
CA ASP A 45 -18.52 -14.52 -10.91
C ASP A 45 -17.45 -13.50 -11.29
N PHE A 46 -16.19 -13.75 -10.91
CA PHE A 46 -15.06 -12.89 -11.26
C PHE A 46 -14.80 -12.90 -12.77
N ASP A 47 -14.86 -14.06 -13.44
CA ASP A 47 -14.72 -14.17 -14.89
C ASP A 47 -15.89 -13.51 -15.64
N GLU A 48 -17.11 -13.61 -15.11
CA GLU A 48 -18.28 -12.91 -15.63
C GLU A 48 -18.11 -11.38 -15.51
N ILE A 49 -17.69 -10.89 -14.34
CA ILE A 49 -17.41 -9.47 -14.11
C ILE A 49 -16.27 -8.99 -15.03
N ALA A 50 -15.21 -9.78 -15.19
CA ALA A 50 -14.07 -9.47 -16.05
C ALA A 50 -14.41 -9.49 -17.55
N ARG A 51 -15.37 -10.32 -17.99
CA ARG A 51 -15.92 -10.28 -19.36
C ARG A 51 -16.88 -9.13 -19.57
N LYS A 52 -17.74 -8.85 -18.59
CA LYS A 52 -18.76 -7.79 -18.64
C LYS A 52 -18.16 -6.40 -18.63
N HIS A 53 -17.16 -6.18 -17.78
CA HIS A 53 -16.34 -4.99 -17.80
C HIS A 53 -15.14 -5.31 -18.67
N ARG A 54 -15.14 -4.90 -19.95
CA ARG A 54 -14.00 -5.09 -20.86
C ARG A 54 -12.75 -4.34 -20.36
N PHE A 55 -12.13 -4.83 -19.29
CA PHE A 55 -10.80 -4.43 -18.81
C PHE A 55 -9.72 -4.75 -19.89
N SER A 56 -10.11 -5.56 -20.88
CA SER A 56 -9.31 -6.02 -22.01
C SER A 56 -9.04 -4.99 -23.13
N SER A 57 -9.47 -3.73 -23.09
CA SER A 57 -8.97 -2.78 -24.10
C SER A 57 -7.64 -2.13 -23.69
N GLY A 58 -7.44 -1.95 -22.38
CA GLY A 58 -6.22 -1.38 -21.81
C GLY A 58 -5.08 -2.38 -21.69
N ILE A 59 -5.38 -3.60 -21.23
CA ILE A 59 -4.36 -4.63 -20.95
C ILE A 59 -3.60 -5.07 -22.23
N PRO A 60 -4.25 -5.38 -23.37
CA PRO A 60 -3.54 -5.74 -24.60
C PRO A 60 -2.73 -4.58 -25.16
N ARG A 61 -3.24 -3.35 -25.04
CA ARG A 61 -2.52 -2.14 -25.43
C ARG A 61 -1.29 -1.89 -24.55
N PHE A 62 -1.39 -2.20 -23.25
CA PHE A 62 -0.27 -2.18 -22.31
C PHE A 62 0.78 -3.24 -22.67
N ILE A 63 0.36 -4.47 -22.98
CA ILE A 63 1.24 -5.56 -23.41
C ILE A 63 1.93 -5.22 -24.75
N ALA A 64 1.21 -4.65 -25.71
CA ALA A 64 1.78 -4.19 -26.97
C ALA A 64 2.81 -3.06 -26.78
N ASN A 65 2.60 -2.18 -25.78
CA ASN A 65 3.52 -1.11 -25.43
C ASN A 65 4.57 -1.52 -24.38
N ARG A 66 4.72 -2.81 -24.05
CA ARG A 66 5.66 -3.27 -23.01
C ARG A 66 7.09 -2.79 -23.25
N GLU A 67 7.49 -2.67 -24.52
CA GLU A 67 8.86 -2.29 -24.88
C GLU A 67 9.22 -0.86 -24.45
N ARG A 68 8.21 0.01 -24.31
CA ARG A 68 8.39 1.38 -23.79
C ARG A 68 8.81 1.40 -22.32
N PHE A 69 8.50 0.35 -21.57
CA PHE A 69 8.88 0.21 -20.17
C PHE A 69 10.21 -0.55 -19.99
N THR A 70 10.61 -1.35 -20.98
CA THR A 70 11.89 -2.09 -20.97
C THR A 70 13.05 -1.29 -21.57
N ASP A 71 12.76 -0.18 -22.25
CA ASP A 71 13.77 0.73 -22.76
C ASP A 71 14.55 1.40 -21.62
N LYS A 72 15.73 0.83 -21.33
CA LYS A 72 16.66 1.28 -20.30
C LYS A 72 17.20 2.70 -20.56
N SER A 73 17.21 3.16 -21.82
CA SER A 73 17.73 4.49 -22.18
C SER A 73 16.96 5.63 -21.51
N ASN A 74 15.69 5.39 -21.20
CA ASN A 74 14.82 6.32 -20.49
C ASN A 74 15.09 6.42 -18.98
N TYR A 75 15.81 5.45 -18.41
CA TYR A 75 16.11 5.37 -16.98
C TYR A 75 17.52 5.88 -16.64
N GLU A 76 18.40 6.02 -17.63
CA GLU A 76 19.75 6.60 -17.44
C GLU A 76 19.76 8.13 -17.44
N GLN A 77 18.66 8.78 -17.85
CA GLN A 77 18.62 10.23 -17.90
C GLN A 77 18.41 10.81 -16.49
N GLU A 78 19.51 11.01 -15.76
CA GLU A 78 19.57 11.82 -14.54
C GLU A 78 19.10 13.24 -14.88
N HIS A 79 17.81 13.47 -14.68
CA HIS A 79 17.25 14.81 -14.74
C HIS A 79 17.57 15.52 -13.43
N SER A 80 18.17 16.70 -13.55
CA SER A 80 18.42 17.59 -12.42
C SER A 80 17.14 17.78 -11.58
N MET A 81 17.22 17.42 -10.29
CA MET A 81 16.09 17.49 -9.37
C MET A 81 15.82 18.91 -8.89
N SER A 82 16.85 19.74 -8.77
CA SER A 82 16.73 21.09 -8.19
C SER A 82 17.29 22.20 -9.06
N GLN A 83 17.93 21.86 -10.19
CA GLN A 83 18.71 22.78 -11.03
C GLN A 83 19.87 23.45 -10.27
N SER A 84 20.30 22.84 -9.15
CA SER A 84 21.45 23.28 -8.36
C SER A 84 22.50 22.18 -8.35
N PRO A 85 23.73 22.47 -8.84
CA PRO A 85 24.80 21.48 -8.93
C PRO A 85 25.29 20.98 -7.57
N ILE A 86 24.98 21.71 -6.49
CA ILE A 86 25.35 21.33 -5.11
C ILE A 86 24.27 20.43 -4.49
N LEU A 87 22.99 20.71 -4.75
CA LEU A 87 21.88 20.00 -4.12
C LEU A 87 21.54 18.70 -4.83
N ASP A 88 21.68 18.63 -6.15
CA ASP A 88 21.39 17.44 -6.94
C ASP A 88 22.14 16.19 -6.47
N PRO A 89 23.48 16.20 -6.23
CA PRO A 89 24.18 15.01 -5.75
C PRO A 89 23.74 14.58 -4.34
N ILE A 90 23.41 15.54 -3.47
CA ILE A 90 22.91 15.26 -2.12
C ILE A 90 21.53 14.59 -2.20
N LEU A 91 20.66 15.11 -3.06
CA LEU A 91 19.32 14.56 -3.27
C LEU A 91 19.38 13.14 -3.87
N GLU A 92 20.27 12.90 -4.84
CA GLU A 92 20.50 11.55 -5.39
C GLU A 92 21.01 10.59 -4.32
N GLN A 93 21.92 11.04 -3.45
CA GLN A 93 22.43 10.23 -2.35
C GLN A 93 21.32 9.86 -1.34
N ILE A 94 20.51 10.84 -0.93
CA ILE A 94 19.36 10.61 -0.04
C ILE A 94 18.37 9.64 -0.69
N LEU A 95 18.05 9.86 -1.98
CA LEU A 95 17.15 8.97 -2.71
C LEU A 95 17.71 7.54 -2.76
N GLY A 96 19.01 7.39 -3.00
CA GLY A 96 19.70 6.10 -2.97
C GLY A 96 19.55 5.39 -1.62
N TYR A 97 19.73 6.12 -0.51
CA TYR A 97 19.54 5.57 0.83
C TYR A 97 18.08 5.19 1.10
N VAL A 98 17.12 6.03 0.70
CA VAL A 98 15.70 5.71 0.90
C VAL A 98 15.30 4.44 0.14
N ILE A 99 15.72 4.30 -1.12
CA ILE A 99 15.40 3.10 -1.90
C ILE A 99 16.08 1.87 -1.30
N ARG A 100 17.34 1.96 -0.89
CA ARG A 100 18.05 0.84 -0.28
C ARG A 100 17.44 0.41 1.05
N ASP A 101 17.16 1.36 1.93
CA ASP A 101 16.78 1.03 3.31
C ASP A 101 15.28 0.68 3.39
N PHE A 102 14.43 1.37 2.63
CA PHE A 102 12.98 1.17 2.67
C PHE A 102 12.42 0.30 1.56
N VAL A 103 13.03 0.21 0.38
CA VAL A 103 12.46 -0.57 -0.74
C VAL A 103 13.15 -1.92 -0.86
N ASP A 104 14.47 -1.96 -0.80
CA ASP A 104 15.20 -3.23 -0.95
C ASP A 104 14.92 -4.21 0.20
N SER A 105 14.62 -3.72 1.41
CA SER A 105 14.33 -4.53 2.59
C SER A 105 13.11 -5.45 2.42
N TRP A 106 12.01 -4.97 1.84
CA TRP A 106 10.82 -5.80 1.61
C TRP A 106 10.72 -6.32 0.18
N TYR A 107 11.09 -5.51 -0.83
CA TYR A 107 10.92 -5.88 -2.23
C TYR A 107 11.88 -7.01 -2.64
N GLY A 108 13.10 -7.03 -2.07
CA GLY A 108 14.05 -8.12 -2.28
C GLY A 108 13.54 -9.49 -1.84
N THR A 109 12.58 -9.54 -0.90
CA THR A 109 11.95 -10.77 -0.42
C THR A 109 10.84 -11.26 -1.38
N ILE A 110 10.21 -10.36 -2.13
CA ILE A 110 9.05 -10.68 -2.99
C ILE A 110 9.49 -10.95 -4.43
N SER A 111 10.38 -10.14 -4.99
CA SER A 111 10.77 -10.24 -6.40
C SER A 111 12.15 -9.63 -6.69
N PRO A 112 13.00 -10.25 -7.53
CA PRO A 112 14.31 -9.72 -7.89
C PRO A 112 14.28 -8.68 -9.03
N ASP A 113 13.10 -8.22 -9.44
CA ASP A 113 12.97 -7.32 -10.60
C ASP A 113 13.56 -5.92 -10.31
N GLN A 114 14.54 -5.52 -11.13
CA GLN A 114 15.16 -4.20 -11.04
C GLN A 114 14.33 -3.10 -11.72
N LEU A 115 13.46 -3.45 -12.67
CA LEU A 115 12.68 -2.47 -13.44
C LEU A 115 11.76 -1.64 -12.54
N PHE A 116 11.13 -2.28 -11.55
CA PHE A 116 10.31 -1.59 -10.56
C PHE A 116 11.10 -0.55 -9.77
N LYS A 117 12.31 -0.91 -9.31
CA LYS A 117 13.18 -0.02 -8.51
C LYS A 117 13.60 1.20 -9.31
N GLU A 118 13.97 1.02 -10.57
CA GLU A 118 14.36 2.12 -11.46
C GLU A 118 13.18 3.02 -11.83
N SER A 119 11.99 2.44 -12.05
CA SER A 119 10.75 3.20 -12.24
C SER A 119 10.40 4.05 -11.01
N LEU A 120 10.53 3.47 -9.81
CA LEU A 120 10.27 4.17 -8.56
C LEU A 120 11.24 5.33 -8.36
N LYS A 121 12.55 5.11 -8.54
CA LYS A 121 13.56 6.18 -8.50
C LYS A 121 13.19 7.32 -9.44
N ARG A 122 12.82 7.01 -10.69
CA ARG A 122 12.41 8.02 -11.68
C ARG A 122 11.17 8.81 -11.25
N SER A 123 10.16 8.12 -10.71
CA SER A 123 8.95 8.76 -10.20
C SER A 123 9.25 9.71 -9.04
N THR A 124 10.12 9.28 -8.12
CA THR A 124 10.54 10.10 -6.99
C THR A 124 11.34 11.31 -7.44
N ARG A 125 12.30 11.17 -8.38
CA ARG A 125 13.04 12.31 -8.96
C ARG A 125 12.11 13.36 -9.56
N ARG A 126 11.11 12.93 -10.35
CA ARG A 126 10.12 13.85 -10.94
C ARG A 126 9.28 14.56 -9.88
N THR A 127 8.88 13.82 -8.84
CA THR A 127 8.13 14.38 -7.72
C THR A 127 8.97 15.41 -6.96
N ILE A 128 10.24 15.11 -6.68
CA ILE A 128 11.17 16.04 -6.04
C ILE A 128 11.38 17.28 -6.91
N ALA A 129 11.51 17.13 -8.23
CA ALA A 129 11.65 18.26 -9.15
C ALA A 129 10.42 19.18 -9.14
N ALA A 130 9.23 18.60 -9.24
CA ALA A 130 7.97 19.34 -9.15
C ALA A 130 7.81 20.02 -7.77
N PHE A 131 8.20 19.32 -6.71
CA PHE A 131 8.17 19.83 -5.34
C PHE A 131 9.15 20.99 -5.13
N SER A 132 10.38 20.86 -5.63
CA SER A 132 11.39 21.91 -5.63
C SER A 132 10.90 23.16 -6.37
N GLN A 133 10.26 22.97 -7.53
CA GLN A 133 9.65 24.07 -8.27
C GLN A 133 8.48 24.72 -7.50
N CYS A 134 7.69 23.94 -6.77
CA CYS A 134 6.62 24.45 -5.93
C CYS A 134 7.17 25.27 -4.75
N ILE A 135 8.15 24.71 -4.03
CA ILE A 135 8.88 25.38 -2.94
C ILE A 135 9.42 26.73 -3.41
N ARG A 136 10.10 26.79 -4.56
CA ARG A 136 10.65 28.04 -5.09
C ARG A 136 9.62 29.14 -5.37
N LYS A 137 8.36 28.79 -5.58
CA LYS A 137 7.27 29.76 -5.81
C LYS A 137 6.67 30.29 -4.50
N VAL A 138 6.99 29.69 -3.36
CA VAL A 138 6.42 30.05 -2.07
C VAL A 138 7.32 31.07 -1.38
N ASP A 139 6.75 32.19 -0.95
CA ASP A 139 7.44 33.18 -0.13
C ASP A 139 7.62 32.65 1.29
N PHE A 140 8.78 32.07 1.59
CA PHE A 140 9.09 31.47 2.90
C PHE A 140 9.10 32.48 4.05
N VAL A 141 9.44 33.74 3.77
CA VAL A 141 9.57 34.79 4.79
C VAL A 141 8.25 35.01 5.54
N PRO A 142 7.13 35.37 4.89
CA PRO A 142 5.84 35.51 5.58
C PRO A 142 5.28 34.16 6.05
N LEU A 143 5.49 33.06 5.31
CA LEU A 143 5.01 31.73 5.69
C LEU A 143 5.57 31.28 7.05
N LEU A 144 6.89 31.38 7.21
CA LEU A 144 7.56 30.89 8.41
C LEU A 144 7.37 31.82 9.61
N THR A 145 7.42 33.14 9.38
CA THR A 145 7.41 34.12 10.48
C THR A 145 6.02 34.47 10.99
N GLN A 146 5.00 34.39 10.14
CA GLN A 146 3.63 34.73 10.53
C GLN A 146 2.81 33.47 10.73
N HIS A 147 2.55 32.71 9.65
CA HIS A 147 1.58 31.62 9.69
C HIS A 147 2.00 30.46 10.61
N ILE A 148 3.25 29.98 10.49
CA ILE A 148 3.73 28.88 11.32
C ILE A 148 3.82 29.31 12.79
N VAL A 149 4.38 30.49 13.06
CA VAL A 149 4.51 31.00 14.44
C VAL A 149 3.15 31.24 15.07
N ASP A 150 2.19 31.80 14.33
CA ASP A 150 0.82 32.03 14.82
C ASP A 150 0.08 30.71 15.11
N ASP A 151 0.24 29.69 14.26
CA ASP A 151 -0.35 28.37 14.49
C ASP A 151 0.26 27.68 15.72
N PHE A 152 1.58 27.74 15.89
CA PHE A 152 2.25 27.22 17.09
C PHE A 152 1.85 28.01 18.34
N ALA A 153 1.78 29.34 18.26
CA ALA A 153 1.35 30.18 19.37
C ALA A 153 -0.12 29.90 19.74
N SER A 154 -0.99 29.69 18.75
CA SER A 154 -2.38 29.29 18.94
C SER A 154 -2.47 27.92 19.61
N HIS A 155 -1.75 26.91 19.11
CA HIS A 155 -1.70 25.59 19.72
C HIS A 155 -1.18 25.63 21.17
N LEU A 156 -0.08 26.35 21.42
CA LEU A 156 0.49 26.51 22.76
C LEU A 156 -0.46 27.27 23.70
N ARG A 157 -1.19 28.26 23.19
CA ARG A 157 -2.21 28.99 23.95
C ARG A 157 -3.41 28.09 24.26
N LEU A 158 -3.85 27.26 23.31
CA LEU A 158 -4.93 26.30 23.50
C LEU A 158 -4.55 25.22 24.51
N TYR A 159 -3.34 24.65 24.38
CA TYR A 159 -2.76 23.71 25.34
C TYR A 159 -2.68 24.31 26.75
N ARG A 160 -2.20 25.55 26.86
CA ARG A 160 -2.12 26.27 28.15
C ARG A 160 -3.49 26.51 28.76
N LYS A 161 -4.49 26.92 27.97
CA LYS A 161 -5.86 27.11 28.44
C LYS A 161 -6.46 25.79 28.94
N ALA A 162 -6.33 24.71 28.18
CA ALA A 162 -6.80 23.38 28.60
C ALA A 162 -6.13 22.92 29.91
N LYS A 163 -4.82 23.17 30.06
CA LYS A 163 -4.09 22.82 31.29
C LYS A 163 -4.52 23.65 32.50
N VAL A 164 -4.85 24.93 32.31
CA VAL A 164 -5.30 25.83 33.39
C VAL A 164 -6.76 25.57 33.78
N THR A 165 -7.63 25.18 32.85
CA THR A 165 -9.05 24.87 33.14
C THR A 165 -9.25 23.53 33.86
N VAL A 166 -8.27 22.61 33.84
CA VAL A 166 -8.39 21.25 34.40
C VAL A 166 -7.93 21.13 35.87
N TRP A 167 -7.54 22.23 36.54
CA TRP A 167 -7.24 22.21 37.97
C TRP A 167 -8.00 23.33 38.72
N PRO A 168 -9.07 23.00 39.48
CA PRO A 168 -9.45 23.79 40.65
C PRO A 168 -8.41 23.69 41.77
#